data_AF-A0A7V4AV98-F1
#
_entry.id   AF-A0A7V4AV98-F1
#
_cell.length_a   1.000
_cell.length_b   1.000
_cell.length_c   1.000
_cell.angle_alpha   90.00
_cell.angle_beta   90.00
_cell.angle_gamma   90.00
#
_symmetry.space_group_name_H-M   'P 1'
#
loop_
_entity.id
_entity.type
_entity.pdbx_description
1 polymer ?
#
loop_
_entity_poly.entity_id
_entity_poly.type
_entity_poly.pdbx_seq_one_letter_code
_entity_poly.pdbx_strand_id
1 'polypeptide(L)'
;MRSRILAPRAALLVCLAALLAAPVSAQAQKADAKKQYELALDQAIIHYEQFKIHLENKENAKAMKELRSIVDIEFPDGYEGSDGVLLQVDAHILLGEMIVENASKEKDAKKKAALIDDAVGLFRQGLLKAPAVHELTYQLYMDLGHAYKMAGKKDDALKAFENAQKINKKLQEAQKQNKSG
;
A
#
# COMPACT_ATOMS: atom_id res chain seq x y z
N MET A 1 21.17 58.78 -43.27
CA MET A 1 21.22 57.30 -43.18
C MET A 1 22.24 56.87 -42.13
N ARG A 2 21.79 56.46 -40.93
CA ARG A 2 22.59 55.62 -40.03
C ARG A 2 21.66 54.66 -39.29
N SER A 3 21.75 53.39 -39.69
CA SER A 3 21.19 52.23 -39.02
C SER A 3 21.79 52.07 -37.63
N ARG A 4 20.97 51.79 -36.62
CA ARG A 4 21.38 51.10 -35.40
C ARG A 4 20.31 50.07 -35.02
N ILE A 5 20.58 48.84 -35.44
CA ILE A 5 19.99 47.62 -34.91
C ILE A 5 20.47 47.49 -33.46
N LEU A 6 19.56 47.57 -32.48
CA LEU A 6 19.85 47.22 -31.09
C LEU A 6 19.43 45.76 -30.89
N ALA A 7 20.42 44.90 -30.73
CA ALA A 7 20.26 43.45 -30.56
C ALA A 7 19.56 43.09 -29.22
N PRO A 8 18.81 41.97 -29.15
CA PRO A 8 18.21 41.49 -27.92
C PRO A 8 19.26 40.71 -27.11
N ARG A 9 19.91 41.35 -26.14
CA ARG A 9 20.90 40.67 -25.27
C ARG A 9 20.41 40.35 -23.86
N ALA A 10 19.18 40.72 -23.50
CA ALA A 10 18.64 40.51 -22.15
C ALA A 10 17.79 39.23 -21.99
N ALA A 11 17.29 38.64 -23.09
CA ALA A 11 16.37 37.49 -23.01
C ALA A 11 17.07 36.12 -22.86
N LEU A 12 18.37 36.00 -23.15
CA LEU A 12 19.07 34.70 -23.15
C LEU A 12 19.65 34.29 -21.78
N LEU A 13 19.81 35.25 -20.85
CA LEU A 13 20.42 35.00 -19.54
C LEU A 13 19.42 34.52 -18.47
N VAL A 14 18.13 34.83 -18.62
CA VAL A 14 17.09 34.42 -17.65
C VAL A 14 16.69 32.95 -17.84
N CYS A 15 16.75 32.41 -19.07
CA CYS A 15 16.44 31.01 -19.32
C CYS A 15 17.52 30.03 -18.82
N LEU A 16 18.79 30.45 -18.74
CA LEU A 16 19.89 29.55 -18.34
C LEU A 16 19.93 29.31 -16.82
N ALA A 17 19.53 30.30 -16.01
CA ALA A 17 19.47 30.17 -14.55
C ALA A 17 18.31 29.26 -14.07
N ALA A 18 17.16 29.31 -14.77
CA ALA A 18 16.01 28.45 -14.46
C ALA A 18 16.28 26.97 -14.82
N LEU A 19 17.07 26.69 -15.87
CA LEU A 19 17.44 25.32 -16.25
C LEU A 19 18.46 24.68 -15.30
N LEU A 20 19.27 25.46 -14.58
CA LEU A 20 20.26 24.94 -13.61
C LEU A 20 19.71 24.80 -12.18
N ALA A 21 18.64 25.53 -11.83
CA ALA A 21 18.00 25.45 -10.51
C ALA A 21 17.04 24.25 -10.36
N ALA A 22 16.29 23.93 -11.43
CA ALA A 22 15.35 22.80 -11.46
C ALA A 22 15.97 21.41 -11.14
N PRO A 23 17.16 21.03 -11.66
CA PRO A 23 17.75 19.74 -11.34
C PRO A 23 18.21 19.64 -9.88
N VAL A 24 18.68 20.74 -9.27
CA VAL A 24 19.11 20.77 -7.86
C VAL A 24 17.90 20.64 -6.92
N SER A 25 16.78 21.31 -7.23
CA SER A 25 15.55 21.18 -6.44
C SER A 25 14.93 19.78 -6.55
N ALA A 26 14.95 19.16 -7.73
CA ALA A 26 14.45 17.80 -7.92
C ALA A 26 15.31 16.76 -7.17
N GLN A 27 16.63 16.94 -7.15
CA GLN A 27 17.55 16.05 -6.44
C GLN A 27 17.43 16.18 -4.93
N ALA A 28 17.24 17.41 -4.40
CA ALA A 28 16.94 17.63 -2.99
C ALA A 28 15.60 16.98 -2.59
N GLN A 29 14.55 17.18 -3.39
CA GLN A 29 13.23 16.58 -3.15
C GLN A 29 13.28 15.04 -3.15
N LYS A 30 14.08 14.44 -4.04
CA LYS A 30 14.29 12.99 -4.05
C LYS A 30 15.07 12.49 -2.82
N ALA A 31 16.05 13.25 -2.34
CA ALA A 31 16.77 12.93 -1.11
C ALA A 31 15.87 13.00 0.13
N ASP A 32 14.98 14.00 0.18
CA ASP A 32 14.00 14.15 1.26
C ASP A 32 12.98 13.01 1.26
N ALA A 33 12.42 12.64 0.10
CA ALA A 33 11.52 11.50 -0.04
C ALA A 33 12.17 10.18 0.40
N LYS A 34 13.46 9.98 0.08
CA LYS A 34 14.20 8.79 0.54
C LYS A 34 14.31 8.74 2.05
N LYS A 35 14.65 9.85 2.68
CA LYS A 35 14.77 9.92 4.14
C LYS A 35 13.41 9.71 4.82
N GLN A 36 12.33 10.26 4.26
CA GLN A 36 10.97 10.02 4.73
C GLN A 36 10.58 8.55 4.62
N TYR A 37 10.89 7.91 3.49
CA TYR A 37 10.68 6.48 3.29
C TYR A 37 11.44 5.64 4.33
N GLU A 38 12.73 5.91 4.56
CA GLU A 38 13.56 5.17 5.53
C GLU A 38 12.95 5.26 6.94
N LEU A 39 12.53 6.46 7.35
CA LEU A 39 11.88 6.65 8.65
C LEU A 39 10.54 5.92 8.75
N ALA A 40 9.71 5.97 7.70
CA ALA A 40 8.43 5.27 7.65
C ALA A 40 8.61 3.75 7.69
N LEU A 41 9.63 3.23 7.00
CA LEU A 41 10.02 1.82 7.04
C LEU A 41 10.44 1.39 8.45
N ASP A 42 11.32 2.16 9.11
CA ASP A 42 11.76 1.85 10.47
C ASP A 42 10.57 1.81 11.45
N GLN A 43 9.65 2.77 11.33
CA GLN A 43 8.41 2.78 12.13
C GLN A 43 7.55 1.54 11.88
N ALA A 44 7.36 1.16 10.61
CA ALA A 44 6.59 -0.01 10.25
C ALA A 44 7.20 -1.30 10.83
N ILE A 45 8.52 -1.44 10.75
CA ILE A 45 9.25 -2.60 11.30
C ILE A 45 9.11 -2.66 12.82
N ILE A 46 9.27 -1.54 13.52
CA ILE A 46 9.14 -1.49 14.99
C ILE A 46 7.74 -1.97 15.42
N HIS A 47 6.69 -1.44 14.81
CA HIS A 47 5.32 -1.85 15.11
C HIS A 47 5.09 -3.31 14.75
N TYR A 48 5.66 -3.82 13.66
CA TYR A 48 5.51 -5.22 13.27
C TYR A 48 6.17 -6.19 14.26
N GLU A 49 7.37 -5.85 14.76
CA GLU A 49 8.01 -6.65 15.81
C GLU A 49 7.24 -6.61 17.13
N GLN A 50 6.68 -5.44 17.50
CA GLN A 50 5.79 -5.33 18.66
C GLN A 50 4.50 -6.14 18.48
N PHE A 51 3.91 -6.13 17.28
CA PHE A 51 2.78 -6.98 16.92
C PHE A 51 3.07 -8.46 17.19
N LYS A 52 4.21 -8.97 16.70
CA LYS A 52 4.62 -10.37 16.91
C LYS A 52 4.77 -10.70 18.39
N ILE A 53 5.44 -9.84 19.16
CA ILE A 53 5.60 -10.02 20.62
C ILE A 53 4.23 -10.08 21.31
N HIS A 54 3.31 -9.17 20.98
CA HIS A 54 1.97 -9.19 21.56
C HIS A 54 1.16 -10.43 21.15
N LEU A 55 1.33 -10.91 19.91
CA LEU A 55 0.68 -12.12 19.43
C LEU A 55 1.17 -13.37 20.17
N GLU A 56 2.49 -13.50 20.37
CA GLU A 56 3.11 -14.57 21.17
C GLU A 56 2.61 -14.56 22.62
N ASN A 57 2.44 -13.36 23.19
CA ASN A 57 1.89 -13.16 24.53
C ASN A 57 0.36 -13.29 24.60
N LYS A 58 -0.32 -13.60 23.48
CA LYS A 58 -1.79 -13.70 23.37
C LYS A 58 -2.54 -12.41 23.71
N GLU A 59 -1.89 -11.27 23.55
CA GLU A 59 -2.43 -9.93 23.80
C GLU A 59 -3.06 -9.36 22.52
N ASN A 60 -4.07 -10.05 21.96
CA ASN A 60 -4.62 -9.75 20.63
C ASN A 60 -5.03 -8.28 20.42
N ALA A 61 -5.60 -7.62 21.45
CA ALA A 61 -5.98 -6.21 21.34
C ALA A 61 -4.76 -5.29 21.12
N LYS A 62 -3.63 -5.58 21.77
CA LYS A 62 -2.38 -4.83 21.56
C LYS A 62 -1.77 -5.18 20.21
N ALA A 63 -1.75 -6.46 19.84
CA ALA A 63 -1.28 -6.90 18.53
C ALA A 63 -2.02 -6.18 17.37
N MET A 64 -3.34 -6.11 17.43
CA MET A 64 -4.16 -5.38 16.44
C MET A 64 -3.88 -3.87 16.45
N LYS A 65 -3.59 -3.29 17.62
CA LYS A 65 -3.22 -1.88 17.73
C LYS A 65 -1.91 -1.60 16.99
N GLU A 66 -0.92 -2.47 17.12
CA GLU A 66 0.35 -2.31 16.41
C GLU A 66 0.19 -2.44 14.89
N LEU A 67 -0.63 -3.39 14.41
CA LEU A 67 -0.97 -3.46 12.98
C LEU A 67 -1.68 -2.19 12.49
N ARG A 68 -2.57 -1.61 13.31
CA ARG A 68 -3.23 -0.34 12.98
C ARG A 68 -2.22 0.79 12.82
N SER A 69 -1.22 0.86 13.71
CA SER A 69 -0.14 1.85 13.60
C SER A 69 0.58 1.73 12.26
N ILE A 70 0.84 0.51 11.76
CA ILE A 70 1.46 0.30 10.44
C ILE A 70 0.54 0.74 9.30
N VAL A 71 -0.75 0.38 9.37
CA VAL A 71 -1.77 0.78 8.38
C VAL A 71 -1.82 2.30 8.22
N ASP A 72 -1.68 3.04 9.32
CA ASP A 72 -1.78 4.50 9.36
C ASP A 72 -0.48 5.22 8.92
N ILE A 73 0.62 4.51 8.63
CA ILE A 73 1.87 5.12 8.16
C ILE A 73 1.70 5.66 6.73
N GLU A 74 2.11 6.91 6.52
CA GLU A 74 2.18 7.53 5.19
C GLU A 74 3.56 7.25 4.57
N PHE A 75 3.59 6.44 3.51
CA PHE A 75 4.77 6.28 2.67
C PHE A 75 4.74 7.31 1.54
N PRO A 76 5.91 7.89 1.16
CA PRO A 76 5.99 8.80 0.04
C PRO A 76 5.70 8.10 -1.29
N ASP A 77 5.15 8.85 -2.26
CA ASP A 77 4.89 8.36 -3.62
C ASP A 77 6.16 7.84 -4.31
N GLY A 78 6.01 6.89 -5.25
CA GLY A 78 7.14 6.32 -6.00
C GLY A 78 7.87 5.18 -5.29
N TYR A 79 7.35 4.74 -4.14
CA TYR A 79 7.83 3.59 -3.37
C TYR A 79 6.87 2.40 -3.43
N GLU A 80 5.96 2.37 -4.41
CA GLU A 80 5.03 1.26 -4.62
C GLU A 80 5.81 -0.04 -4.85
N GLY A 81 5.46 -1.09 -4.07
CA GLY A 81 6.15 -2.37 -4.11
C GLY A 81 7.51 -2.42 -3.40
N SER A 82 7.92 -1.35 -2.72
CA SER A 82 9.03 -1.40 -1.76
C SER A 82 8.65 -2.17 -0.50
N ASP A 83 9.66 -2.66 0.24
CA ASP A 83 9.46 -3.47 1.44
C ASP A 83 8.54 -2.81 2.48
N GLY A 84 8.66 -1.50 2.69
CA GLY A 84 7.81 -0.77 3.64
C GLY A 84 6.35 -0.72 3.21
N VAL A 85 6.09 -0.47 1.93
CA VAL A 85 4.72 -0.48 1.37
C VAL A 85 4.15 -1.89 1.35
N LEU A 86 4.96 -2.91 1.04
CA LEU A 86 4.54 -4.31 1.11
C LEU A 86 4.21 -4.74 2.55
N LEU A 87 5.01 -4.33 3.54
CA LEU A 87 4.71 -4.54 4.95
C LEU A 87 3.42 -3.83 5.37
N GLN A 88 3.17 -2.62 4.86
CA GLN A 88 1.89 -1.94 5.08
C GLN A 88 0.72 -2.71 4.47
N VAL A 89 0.87 -3.25 3.26
CA VAL A 89 -0.15 -4.08 2.61
C VAL A 89 -0.42 -5.35 3.44
N ASP A 90 0.63 -6.02 3.91
CA ASP A 90 0.53 -7.19 4.77
C ASP A 90 -0.19 -6.87 6.09
N ALA A 91 0.09 -5.71 6.69
CA ALA A 91 -0.61 -5.25 7.89
C ALA A 91 -2.12 -5.03 7.66
N HIS A 92 -2.55 -4.58 6.48
CA HIS A 92 -3.98 -4.52 6.13
C HIS A 92 -4.62 -5.90 6.09
N ILE A 93 -3.91 -6.90 5.54
CA ILE A 93 -4.38 -8.29 5.47
C ILE A 93 -4.53 -8.84 6.89
N LEU A 94 -3.44 -8.85 7.66
CA LEU A 94 -3.42 -9.41 9.01
C LEU A 94 -4.46 -8.76 9.93
N LEU A 95 -4.58 -7.44 9.89
CA LEU A 95 -5.57 -6.74 10.72
C LEU A 95 -6.99 -7.06 10.28
N GLY A 96 -7.25 -7.14 8.97
CA GLY A 96 -8.53 -7.52 8.42
C GLY A 96 -8.93 -8.96 8.82
N GLU A 97 -7.99 -9.90 8.74
CA GLU A 97 -8.18 -11.30 9.16
C GLU A 97 -8.51 -11.41 10.65
N MET A 98 -7.76 -10.71 11.51
CA MET A 98 -8.03 -10.68 12.95
C MET A 98 -9.42 -10.09 13.27
N ILE A 99 -9.84 -9.07 12.52
CA ILE A 99 -11.19 -8.49 12.66
C ILE A 99 -12.26 -9.48 12.19
N VAL A 100 -12.04 -10.18 11.07
CA VAL A 100 -12.94 -11.23 10.58
C VAL A 100 -13.09 -12.36 11.61
N GLU A 101 -11.98 -12.78 12.23
CA GLU A 101 -12.00 -13.77 13.28
C GLU A 101 -12.84 -13.30 14.48
N ASN A 102 -12.66 -12.05 14.91
CA ASN A 102 -13.48 -11.44 15.97
C ASN A 102 -14.97 -11.39 15.57
N ALA A 103 -15.28 -11.01 14.33
CA ALA A 103 -16.64 -10.98 13.80
C ALA A 103 -17.30 -12.36 13.78
N SER A 104 -16.53 -13.43 13.56
CA SER A 104 -17.03 -14.80 13.56
C SER A 104 -17.55 -15.24 14.94
N LYS A 105 -16.94 -14.71 16.01
CA LYS A 105 -17.24 -15.01 17.41
C LYS A 105 -18.28 -14.06 18.02
N GLU A 106 -18.50 -12.90 17.41
CA GLU A 106 -19.47 -11.91 17.87
C GLU A 106 -20.91 -12.39 17.67
N LYS A 107 -21.70 -12.33 18.75
CA LYS A 107 -23.10 -12.78 18.79
C LYS A 107 -24.07 -11.66 18.43
N ASP A 108 -23.69 -10.41 18.70
CA ASP A 108 -24.49 -9.25 18.33
C ASP A 108 -24.38 -9.00 16.81
N ALA A 109 -25.51 -9.13 16.11
CA ALA A 109 -25.54 -9.03 14.65
C ALA A 109 -25.07 -7.65 14.14
N LYS A 110 -25.34 -6.56 14.87
CA LYS A 110 -24.96 -5.21 14.47
C LYS A 110 -23.45 -5.01 14.63
N LYS A 111 -22.88 -5.43 15.76
CA LYS A 111 -21.43 -5.39 15.99
C LYS A 111 -20.69 -6.28 15.00
N LYS A 112 -21.22 -7.47 14.73
CA LYS A 112 -20.67 -8.37 13.72
C LYS A 112 -20.65 -7.74 12.33
N ALA A 113 -21.75 -7.11 11.90
CA ALA A 113 -21.80 -6.41 10.62
C ALA A 113 -20.77 -5.27 10.54
N ALA A 114 -20.64 -4.47 11.61
CA ALA A 114 -19.64 -3.41 11.68
C ALA A 114 -18.20 -3.94 11.56
N LEU A 115 -17.87 -5.03 12.26
CA LEU A 115 -16.55 -5.66 12.14
C LEU A 115 -16.29 -6.18 10.72
N ILE A 116 -17.29 -6.80 10.08
CA ILE A 116 -17.14 -7.28 8.70
C ILE A 116 -16.92 -6.10 7.74
N ASP A 117 -17.66 -5.01 7.89
CA ASP A 117 -17.49 -3.81 7.06
C ASP A 117 -16.11 -3.16 7.30
N ASP A 118 -15.62 -3.14 8.54
CA ASP A 118 -14.27 -2.66 8.87
C ASP A 118 -13.18 -3.50 8.19
N ALA A 119 -13.31 -4.83 8.19
CA ALA A 119 -12.38 -5.73 7.51
C ALA A 119 -12.42 -5.54 5.99
N VAL A 120 -13.61 -5.40 5.39
CA VAL A 120 -13.76 -5.06 3.96
C VAL A 120 -13.06 -3.73 3.65
N GLY A 121 -13.19 -2.74 4.53
CA GLY A 121 -12.49 -1.46 4.41
C GLY A 121 -10.97 -1.62 4.35
N LEU A 122 -10.41 -2.40 5.28
CA LEU A 122 -8.98 -2.70 5.32
C LEU A 122 -8.47 -3.40 4.07
N PHE A 123 -9.14 -4.46 3.61
CA PHE A 123 -8.71 -5.17 2.40
C PHE A 123 -8.78 -4.27 1.17
N ARG A 124 -9.80 -3.41 1.07
CA ARG A 124 -9.89 -2.44 -0.03
C ARG A 124 -8.78 -1.39 0.03
N GLN A 125 -8.42 -0.89 1.21
CA GLN A 125 -7.30 0.03 1.39
C GLN A 125 -5.97 -0.64 1.04
N GLY A 126 -5.77 -1.90 1.44
CA GLY A 126 -4.60 -2.69 1.05
C GLY A 126 -4.48 -2.84 -0.47
N LEU A 127 -5.59 -3.10 -1.17
CA LEU A 127 -5.60 -3.19 -2.64
C LEU A 127 -5.20 -1.89 -3.35
N LEU A 128 -5.43 -0.72 -2.75
CA LEU A 128 -5.00 0.55 -3.33
C LEU A 128 -3.47 0.72 -3.28
N LYS A 129 -2.80 0.02 -2.37
CA LYS A 129 -1.35 0.11 -2.12
C LYS A 129 -0.58 -1.08 -2.72
N ALA A 130 -1.27 -2.19 -2.95
CA ALA A 130 -0.66 -3.42 -3.40
C ALA A 130 -0.18 -3.33 -4.86
N PRO A 131 0.96 -3.96 -5.21
CA PRO A 131 1.39 -4.04 -6.61
C PRO A 131 0.34 -4.79 -7.46
N ALA A 132 0.21 -4.41 -8.74
CA ALA A 132 -0.84 -4.97 -9.60
C ALA A 132 -0.80 -6.51 -9.77
N VAL A 133 0.38 -7.13 -9.68
CA VAL A 133 0.58 -8.59 -9.74
C VAL A 133 1.56 -9.00 -8.65
N HIS A 134 1.03 -9.50 -7.53
CA HIS A 134 1.81 -9.92 -6.37
C HIS A 134 1.02 -10.93 -5.54
N GLU A 135 1.70 -11.76 -4.74
CA GLU A 135 1.06 -12.74 -3.85
C GLU A 135 0.13 -12.06 -2.83
N LEU A 136 0.53 -10.93 -2.26
CA LEU A 136 -0.32 -10.13 -1.37
C LEU A 136 -1.59 -9.60 -2.05
N THR A 137 -1.53 -9.26 -3.34
CA THR A 137 -2.69 -8.80 -4.12
C THR A 137 -3.66 -9.95 -4.36
N TYR A 138 -3.14 -11.16 -4.61
CA TYR A 138 -3.95 -12.37 -4.64
C TYR A 138 -4.65 -12.60 -3.29
N GLN A 139 -3.89 -12.56 -2.20
CA GLN A 139 -4.39 -12.78 -0.83
C GLN A 139 -5.49 -11.77 -0.46
N LEU A 140 -5.27 -10.47 -0.72
CA LEU A 140 -6.28 -9.43 -0.50
C LEU A 140 -7.61 -9.71 -1.23
N TYR A 141 -7.56 -10.16 -2.48
CA TYR A 141 -8.79 -10.52 -3.19
C TYR A 141 -9.47 -11.76 -2.63
N MET A 142 -8.70 -12.74 -2.15
CA MET A 142 -9.24 -13.92 -1.46
C MET A 142 -9.97 -13.51 -0.18
N ASP A 143 -9.32 -12.74 0.68
CA ASP A 143 -9.88 -12.33 1.97
C ASP A 143 -11.05 -11.37 1.82
N LEU A 144 -10.98 -10.47 0.84
CA LEU A 144 -12.11 -9.62 0.47
C LEU A 144 -13.31 -10.45 0.00
N GLY A 145 -13.09 -11.51 -0.78
CA GLY A 145 -14.14 -12.44 -1.20
C GLY A 145 -14.77 -13.18 -0.02
N HIS A 146 -13.96 -13.63 0.93
CA HIS A 146 -14.44 -14.26 2.16
C HIS A 146 -15.24 -13.28 3.03
N ALA A 147 -14.77 -12.05 3.21
CA ALA A 147 -15.47 -11.02 3.96
C ALA A 147 -16.80 -10.64 3.31
N TYR A 148 -16.86 -10.48 1.98
CA TYR A 148 -18.12 -10.24 1.28
C TYR A 148 -19.10 -11.41 1.41
N LYS A 149 -18.62 -12.65 1.36
CA LYS A 149 -19.45 -13.83 1.62
C LYS A 149 -20.03 -13.80 3.04
N MET A 150 -19.22 -13.44 4.04
CA MET A 150 -19.67 -13.28 5.43
C MET A 150 -20.70 -12.15 5.58
N ALA A 151 -20.58 -11.08 4.79
CA ALA A 151 -21.56 -9.99 4.72
C ALA A 151 -22.84 -10.35 3.95
N GLY A 152 -22.92 -11.55 3.34
CA GLY A 152 -24.04 -11.95 2.47
C GLY A 152 -24.01 -11.31 1.07
N LYS A 153 -22.95 -10.56 0.72
CA LYS A 153 -22.75 -9.86 -0.56
C LYS A 153 -22.17 -10.83 -1.62
N LYS A 154 -22.99 -11.78 -2.09
CA LYS A 154 -22.56 -12.89 -2.95
C LYS A 154 -21.92 -12.45 -4.28
N ASP A 155 -22.49 -11.44 -4.94
CA ASP A 155 -21.98 -10.97 -6.24
C ASP A 155 -20.63 -10.29 -6.09
N ASP A 156 -20.42 -9.54 -5.01
CA ASP A 156 -19.14 -8.90 -4.70
C ASP A 156 -18.08 -9.94 -4.32
N ALA A 157 -18.48 -10.98 -3.58
CA ALA A 157 -17.61 -12.11 -3.26
C ALA A 157 -17.15 -12.83 -4.54
N LEU A 158 -18.06 -13.09 -5.48
CA LEU A 158 -17.74 -13.73 -6.76
C LEU A 158 -16.71 -12.89 -7.54
N LYS A 159 -16.95 -11.59 -7.69
CA LYS A 159 -16.02 -10.67 -8.36
C LYS A 159 -14.64 -10.66 -7.70
N ALA A 160 -14.59 -10.68 -6.37
CA ALA A 160 -13.32 -10.72 -5.64
C ALA A 160 -12.54 -12.02 -5.94
N PHE A 161 -13.21 -13.18 -5.88
CA PHE A 161 -12.57 -14.45 -6.23
C PHE A 161 -12.14 -14.55 -7.70
N GLU A 162 -12.93 -14.00 -8.64
CA GLU A 162 -12.54 -13.90 -10.05
C GLU A 162 -11.28 -13.06 -10.22
N ASN A 163 -11.13 -11.96 -9.47
CA ASN A 163 -9.92 -11.16 -9.49
C ASN A 163 -8.74 -11.90 -8.88
N ALA A 164 -8.91 -12.62 -7.77
CA ALA A 164 -7.87 -13.49 -7.22
C ALA A 164 -7.39 -14.52 -8.26
N GLN A 165 -8.31 -15.19 -8.98
CA GLN A 165 -7.96 -16.12 -10.05
C GLN A 165 -7.15 -15.46 -11.18
N LYS A 166 -7.50 -14.23 -11.58
CA LYS A 166 -6.73 -13.47 -12.57
C LYS A 166 -5.31 -13.18 -12.09
N ILE A 167 -5.12 -12.80 -10.82
CA ILE A 167 -3.79 -12.55 -10.25
C ILE A 167 -2.98 -13.86 -10.21
N ASN A 168 -3.55 -14.95 -9.72
CA ASN A 168 -2.89 -16.25 -9.67
C ASN A 168 -2.42 -16.71 -11.07
N LYS A 169 -3.27 -16.54 -12.09
CA LYS A 169 -2.88 -16.85 -13.48
C LYS A 169 -1.65 -16.03 -13.92
N LYS A 170 -1.64 -14.73 -13.66
CA LYS A 170 -0.49 -13.85 -14.01
C LYS A 170 0.78 -14.23 -13.24
N LEU A 171 0.66 -14.60 -11.97
CA LEU A 171 1.79 -15.07 -11.15
C LEU A 171 2.40 -16.35 -11.73
N GLN A 172 1.57 -17.32 -12.12
CA GLN A 172 2.04 -18.55 -12.77
C GLN A 172 2.71 -18.29 -14.13
N GLU A 173 2.18 -17.35 -14.91
CA GLU A 173 2.79 -16.94 -16.18
C GLU A 173 4.18 -16.32 -15.96
N ALA A 174 4.33 -15.42 -14.99
CA ALA A 174 5.62 -14.82 -14.63
C ALA A 174 6.64 -15.87 -14.15
N GLN A 175 6.22 -16.82 -13.31
CA GLN A 175 7.08 -17.91 -12.84
C GLN A 175 7.56 -18.82 -13.97
N LYS A 176 6.73 -19.08 -14.99
CA LYS A 176 7.12 -19.87 -16.16
C LYS A 176 8.16 -19.14 -17.00
N GLN A 177 7.97 -17.84 -17.23
CA GLN A 177 8.91 -17.02 -17.99
C GLN A 177 10.30 -16.98 -17.34
N ASN A 178 10.35 -16.84 -16.01
CA ASN A 178 11.62 -16.82 -15.25
C ASN A 178 12.36 -18.17 -15.28
N LYS A 179 11.70 -19.28 -15.59
CA LYS A 179 12.32 -20.61 -15.70
C LYS A 179 12.75 -20.96 -17.12
N SER A 180 12.33 -20.16 -18.10
CA SER A 180 12.61 -20.38 -19.53
C SER A 180 13.70 -19.46 -20.10
N GLY A 181 14.21 -18.51 -19.30
CA GLY A 181 15.35 -17.65 -19.64
C GLY A 181 16.58 -18.05 -18.85
#